data_AF-U9WEZ4-F1
#
_entry.id   AF-U9WEZ4-F1
#
_cell.length_a   1.000
_cell.length_b   1.000
_cell.length_c   1.000
_cell.angle_alpha   90.00
_cell.angle_beta   90.00
_cell.angle_gamma   90.00
#
_symmetry.space_group_name_H-M   'P 1'
#
loop_
_entity.id
_entity.type
_entity.pdbx_description
1 polymer ?
#
loop_
_entity_poly.entity_id
_entity_poly.type
_entity_poly.pdbx_seq_one_letter_code
_entity_poly.pdbx_strand_id
1 'polypeptide(L)' 'MRLASSLDYAHRHQEIIVQFGRFPHRNDILGRQGTAEEIAFLQQPESRF' A
#
# COMPACT_ATOMS: atom_id res chain seq x y z
N MET A 1 19.25 -12.01 1.49
CA MET A 1 18.59 -10.69 1.44
C MET A 1 18.43 -10.33 -0.03
N ARG A 2 17.23 -10.52 -0.61
CA ARG A 2 16.96 -10.10 -2.00
C ARG A 2 16.68 -8.60 -1.94
N LEU A 3 17.55 -7.79 -2.53
CA LEU A 3 17.20 -6.41 -2.86
C LEU A 3 16.07 -6.51 -3.90
N ALA A 4 14.88 -5.99 -3.58
CA ALA A 4 13.78 -5.95 -4.53
C ALA A 4 14.24 -5.14 -5.75
N SER A 5 14.03 -5.68 -6.95
CA SER A 5 14.30 -4.90 -8.15
C SER A 5 13.28 -3.76 -8.23
N SER A 6 13.61 -2.67 -8.93
CA SER A 6 12.65 -1.58 -9.18
C SER A 6 11.36 -2.09 -9.83
N LEU A 7 11.44 -3.21 -10.57
CA LEU A 7 10.28 -3.88 -11.17
C LEU A 7 9.38 -4.54 -10.12
N ASP A 8 9.96 -5.26 -9.16
CA ASP A 8 9.18 -5.89 -8.07
C ASP A 8 8.46 -4.84 -7.23
N TYR A 9 9.14 -3.72 -6.96
CA TYR A 9 8.54 -2.58 -6.26
C TYR A 9 7.37 -1.99 -7.06
N ALA A 10 7.54 -1.81 -8.37
CA ALA A 10 6.47 -1.30 -9.24
C ALA A 10 5.24 -2.23 -9.27
N HIS A 11 5.42 -3.55 -9.34
CA HIS A 11 4.31 -4.51 -9.28
C HIS A 11 3.55 -4.44 -7.95
N ARG A 12 4.27 -4.39 -6.81
CA ARG A 12 3.64 -4.23 -5.50
C ARG A 12 2.81 -2.94 -5.37
N HIS A 13 3.27 -1.84 -5.95
CA HIS A 13 2.49 -0.58 -5.98
C HIS A 13 1.24 -0.72 -6.85
N GLN A 14 1.37 -1.39 -7.99
CA GLN A 14 0.25 -1.63 -8.89
C GLN A 14 -0.81 -2.49 -8.20
N GLU A 15 -0.43 -3.53 -7.46
CA GLU A 15 -1.36 -4.36 -6.68
C GLU A 15 -2.17 -3.55 -5.67
N ILE A 16 -1.53 -2.62 -4.93
CA ILE A 16 -2.22 -1.70 -4.02
C ILE A 16 -3.27 -0.87 -4.77
N ILE A 17 -2.89 -0.28 -5.92
CA ILE A 17 -3.84 0.52 -6.71
C ILE A 17 -4.98 -0.35 -7.26
N VAL A 18 -4.70 -1.56 -7.72
CA VAL A 18 -5.73 -2.49 -8.20
C VAL A 18 -6.71 -2.85 -7.07
N GLN A 19 -6.21 -3.10 -5.87
CA GLN A 19 -7.02 -3.52 -4.73
C GLN A 19 -7.82 -2.37 -4.11
N PHE A 20 -7.22 -1.19 -3.94
CA PHE A 20 -7.80 -0.09 -3.17
C PHE A 20 -8.17 1.14 -4.02
N GLY A 21 -7.78 1.18 -5.29
CA GLY A 21 -7.95 2.34 -6.18
C GLY A 21 -7.09 3.55 -5.81
N ARG A 22 -6.28 3.46 -4.75
CA ARG A 22 -5.47 4.53 -4.17
C ARG A 22 -4.39 3.95 -3.27
N PHE A 23 -3.51 4.80 -2.73
CA PHE A 23 -2.54 4.41 -1.70
C PHE A 23 -3.11 4.69 -0.29
N PRO A 24 -3.42 3.65 0.52
CA PRO A 24 -3.95 3.83 1.87
C PRO A 24 -3.00 4.59 2.81
N HIS A 25 -1.69 4.49 2.60
CA HIS A 25 -0.66 5.23 3.35
C HIS A 25 -0.86 6.76 3.29
N ARG A 26 -1.50 7.25 2.22
CA ARG A 26 -1.75 8.69 2.03
C ARG A 26 -3.15 9.11 2.48
N ASN A 27 -3.87 8.27 3.21
CA ASN A 27 -5.23 8.61 3.64
C ASN A 27 -5.19 9.80 4.61
N ASP A 28 -4.37 9.72 5.65
CA ASP A 28 -4.28 10.74 6.70
C ASP A 28 -3.84 12.11 6.16
N ILE A 29 -2.72 12.18 5.43
CA ILE A 29 -2.20 13.44 4.87
C ILE A 29 -3.13 14.09 3.83
N LEU A 30 -4.04 13.31 3.23
CA LEU A 30 -5.03 13.81 2.28
C LEU A 30 -6.43 13.97 2.91
N GLY A 31 -6.57 13.80 4.24
CA GLY A 31 -7.83 13.95 4.95
C GLY A 31 -8.90 12.91 4.58
N ARG A 32 -8.49 11.74 4.06
CA ARG A 32 -9.39 10.66 3.65
C ARG A 32 -9.58 9.69 4.81
N GLN A 33 -10.82 9.31 5.08
CA GLN A 33 -11.11 8.21 6.00
C GLN A 33 -10.69 6.88 5.36
N GLY A 34 -9.95 6.07 6.11
CA GLY A 34 -9.58 4.71 5.72
C GLY A 34 -10.73 3.73 5.93
N THR A 35 -10.88 2.75 5.04
CA THR A 35 -11.78 1.62 5.26
C THR A 35 -11.18 0.61 6.25
N ALA A 36 -11.99 -0.33 6.74
CA ALA A 36 -11.51 -1.38 7.64
C ALA A 36 -10.41 -2.24 6.98
N GLU A 37 -10.56 -2.55 5.70
CA GLU A 37 -9.60 -3.33 4.91
C GLU A 37 -8.30 -2.57 4.71
N GLU A 38 -8.38 -1.26 4.43
CA GLU A 38 -7.21 -0.40 4.31
C GLU A 38 -6.45 -0.30 5.64
N ILE A 39 -7.16 -0.15 6.76
CA ILE A 39 -6.54 -0.09 8.10
C ILE A 39 -5.87 -1.44 8.43
N ALA A 40 -6.55 -2.56 8.15
CA ALA A 40 -5.98 -3.89 8.36
C ALA A 40 -4.74 -4.12 7.49
N PHE A 41 -4.77 -3.69 6.22
CA PHE A 41 -3.62 -3.74 5.33
C PHE A 41 -2.42 -2.98 5.90
N LEU A 42 -2.62 -1.75 6.38
CA LEU A 42 -1.58 -0.90 6.96
C LEU A 42 -0.91 -1.48 8.22
N GLN A 43 -1.53 -2.45 8.87
CA GLN A 43 -0.96 -3.14 10.03
C GLN A 43 -0.06 -4.33 9.64
N GLN A 44 -0.12 -4.79 8.38
CA GLN A 44 0.67 -5.92 7.92
C GLN A 44 2.14 -5.52 7.67
N PRO A 45 3.11 -6.43 7.91
CA PRO A 45 4.53 -6.15 7.65
C PRO A 45 4.80 -5.79 6.18
N GLU A 46 4.08 -6.42 5.26
CA GLU A 46 4.21 -6.21 3.82
C GLU A 46 3.65 -4.87 3.35
N SER A 47 2.99 -4.07 4.21
CA SER A 47 2.55 -2.72 3.83
C SER A 47 3.65 -1.67 3.93
N ARG A 48 4.81 -2.01 4.49
CA ARG A 48 5.91 -1.08 4.72
C ARG A 48 6.82 -1.01 3.50
N PHE A 49 6.41 -0.28 2.47
CA PHE A 49 7.25 0.03 1.32
C PHE A 49 6.85 1.34 0.66
#